data_AF-A0A2I0BWD9-F1
#
_entry.id   AF-A0A2I0BWD9-F1
#
_cell.length_a   1.000
_cell.length_b   1.000
_cell.length_c   1.000
_cell.angle_alpha   90.00
_cell.angle_beta   90.00
_cell.angle_gamma   90.00
#
_symmetry.space_group_name_H-M   'P 1'
#
loop_
_entity.id
_entity.type
_entity.pdbx_description
1 polymer ?
#
loop_
_entity_poly.entity_id
_entity_poly.type
_entity_poly.pdbx_seq_one_letter_code
_entity_poly.pdbx_strand_id
1 'polypeptide(L)'
;MKVHYINILLFAIPLNILIYNQRNHKSTTHHTLKIPITRLLCECELYSPVNYDNDPQMKEVMENFNKQTQQRFEEYDERMKTTRQKCKEQCDKEIQKIILKDKLEKELMDKFATLHTDVQSDAIPTCICEKSVSEKVEKGCLECGGILGAAMPELGSIGGSLLYALSKWQTTEIATAIAAAQKAGIDAATQAGMNAVRLKIKEWYVYFSTEKIVDFTSVVKESNFSSASALHESAMNLLNNYCNFNGNLRRGYFCSTIKYGDKTTFPPFAQAGTEAYNATLPTKTAAFETKYIDGVNTAYGGYQTAIIASIVAIVVIVLIMVIIYLILRYRRKKKMKKKLQYIKLLEE
;
A
#
# COMPACT_ATOMS: atom_id res chain seq x y z
N MET A 1 -1.81 32.11 -39.92
CA MET A 1 -0.51 31.39 -39.97
C MET A 1 0.56 31.95 -39.00
N LYS A 2 0.19 32.58 -37.85
CA LYS A 2 1.18 33.09 -36.86
C LYS A 2 1.01 32.52 -35.43
N VAL A 3 -0.06 31.78 -35.14
CA VAL A 3 -0.33 31.24 -33.79
C VAL A 3 0.16 29.79 -33.61
N HIS A 4 0.32 29.04 -34.71
CA HIS A 4 0.80 27.65 -34.66
C HIS A 4 2.32 27.52 -34.49
N TYR A 5 3.09 28.60 -34.63
CA TYR A 5 4.55 28.54 -34.50
C TYR A 5 5.00 28.49 -33.03
N ILE A 6 4.23 29.10 -32.11
CA ILE A 6 4.53 29.12 -30.67
C ILE A 6 4.29 27.74 -30.03
N ASN A 7 3.21 27.04 -30.42
CA ASN A 7 2.91 25.69 -29.91
C ASN A 7 3.86 24.61 -30.47
N ILE A 8 4.40 24.79 -31.69
CA ILE A 8 5.40 23.87 -32.24
C ILE A 8 6.77 24.09 -31.57
N LEU A 9 7.12 25.34 -31.25
CA LEU A 9 8.37 25.66 -30.56
C LEU A 9 8.39 25.13 -29.11
N LEU A 10 7.27 25.21 -28.39
CA LEU A 10 7.15 24.68 -27.03
C LEU A 10 7.22 23.15 -26.95
N PHE A 11 6.87 22.44 -28.04
CA PHE A 11 7.02 20.98 -28.15
C PHE A 11 8.43 20.53 -28.57
N ALA A 12 9.19 21.38 -29.26
CA ALA A 12 10.56 21.08 -29.64
C ALA A 12 11.54 21.10 -28.45
N ILE A 13 11.26 21.94 -27.43
CA ILE A 13 12.09 22.08 -26.22
C ILE A 13 12.16 20.77 -25.40
N PRO A 14 11.06 20.07 -25.07
CA PRO A 14 11.14 18.80 -24.36
C PRO A 14 11.67 17.64 -25.23
N LEU A 15 11.49 17.67 -26.55
CA LEU A 15 12.03 16.65 -27.45
C LEU A 15 13.56 16.73 -27.60
N ASN A 16 14.14 17.94 -27.57
CA ASN A 16 15.60 18.09 -27.55
C ASN A 16 16.24 17.66 -26.22
N ILE A 17 15.51 17.75 -25.10
CA ILE A 17 15.98 17.23 -23.80
C ILE A 17 15.96 15.68 -23.80
N LEU A 18 15.04 15.05 -24.52
CA LEU A 18 14.99 13.58 -24.67
C LEU A 18 16.13 13.05 -25.57
N ILE A 19 16.59 13.84 -26.54
CA ILE A 19 17.65 13.46 -27.49
C ILE A 19 19.07 13.67 -26.92
N TYR A 20 19.26 14.56 -25.94
CA TYR A 20 20.59 14.83 -25.36
C TYR A 20 20.99 13.91 -24.19
N ASN A 21 20.39 12.73 -24.05
CA ASN A 21 20.86 11.70 -23.12
C ASN A 21 21.53 10.54 -23.87
N GLN A 22 22.48 10.85 -24.77
CA GLN A 22 23.46 9.86 -25.20
C GLN A 22 24.52 9.73 -24.11
N ARG A 23 24.12 9.08 -23.01
CA ARG A 23 25.02 8.67 -21.93
C ARG A 23 25.99 7.66 -22.54
N ASN A 24 27.26 8.06 -22.62
CA ASN A 24 28.40 7.25 -23.00
C ASN A 24 28.39 5.89 -22.29
N HIS A 25 27.89 4.85 -22.94
CA HIS A 25 28.22 3.48 -22.59
C HIS A 25 29.56 3.14 -23.25
N LYS A 26 30.67 3.54 -22.60
CA LYS A 26 31.93 2.81 -22.78
C LYS A 26 31.79 1.48 -22.04
N SER A 27 31.16 0.50 -22.70
CA SER A 27 31.33 -0.89 -22.32
C SER A 27 32.68 -1.32 -22.88
N THR A 28 33.69 -1.44 -22.01
CA THR A 28 34.95 -2.11 -22.34
C THR A 28 34.64 -3.59 -22.54
N THR A 29 34.37 -3.97 -23.78
CA THR A 29 34.36 -5.35 -24.22
C THR A 29 35.79 -5.88 -24.06
N HIS A 30 36.07 -6.57 -22.96
CA HIS A 30 37.29 -7.35 -22.84
C HIS A 30 37.21 -8.49 -23.86
N HIS A 31 38.09 -8.45 -24.86
CA HIS A 31 38.38 -9.61 -25.69
C HIS A 31 38.90 -10.73 -24.80
N THR A 32 38.05 -11.71 -24.53
CA THR A 32 38.46 -13.01 -23.99
C THR A 32 39.23 -13.75 -25.07
N LEU A 33 40.52 -13.95 -24.84
CA LEU A 33 41.32 -14.92 -25.58
C LEU A 33 40.67 -16.31 -25.38
N LYS A 34 40.30 -16.98 -26.48
CA LYS A 34 39.88 -18.38 -26.45
C LYS A 34 41.05 -19.23 -25.97
N ILE A 35 41.02 -19.64 -24.70
CA ILE A 35 41.80 -20.76 -24.18
C ILE A 35 40.86 -21.98 -24.18
N PRO A 36 41.20 -23.09 -24.85
CA PRO A 36 40.37 -24.29 -24.83
C PRO A 36 40.48 -24.94 -23.44
N ILE A 37 39.40 -24.89 -22.67
CA ILE A 37 39.29 -25.61 -21.39
C ILE A 37 38.58 -26.95 -21.64
N THR A 38 39.28 -27.87 -22.28
CA THR A 38 39.00 -29.30 -22.12
C THR A 38 40.02 -29.85 -21.12
N ARG A 39 39.87 -29.47 -19.84
CA ARG A 39 40.50 -30.22 -18.74
C ARG A 39 39.52 -31.29 -18.31
N LEU A 40 39.70 -32.49 -18.88
CA LEU A 40 39.10 -33.72 -18.38
C LEU A 40 39.52 -33.88 -16.91
N LEU A 41 38.56 -34.10 -16.02
CA LEU A 41 38.77 -34.35 -14.58
C LEU A 41 39.38 -35.75 -14.30
N CYS A 42 40.18 -36.30 -15.23
CA CYS A 42 40.59 -37.71 -15.21
C CYS A 42 42.12 -37.92 -15.12
N GLU A 43 42.88 -36.96 -14.59
CA GLU A 43 44.34 -37.10 -14.43
C GLU A 43 44.86 -36.78 -13.02
N CYS A 44 44.02 -36.87 -11.99
CA CYS A 44 44.45 -36.67 -10.60
C CYS A 44 44.47 -37.95 -9.74
N GLU A 45 44.74 -39.12 -10.33
CA GLU A 45 44.96 -40.36 -9.56
C GLU A 45 46.45 -40.67 -9.27
N LEU A 46 47.39 -39.83 -9.73
CA LEU A 46 48.83 -40.14 -9.59
C LEU A 46 49.48 -39.70 -8.27
N TYR A 47 48.74 -39.03 -7.39
CA TYR A 47 49.18 -38.73 -6.02
C TYR A 47 47.99 -38.83 -5.07
N SER A 48 47.60 -40.05 -4.70
CA SER A 48 46.87 -40.31 -3.46
C SER A 48 47.87 -40.78 -2.40
N PRO A 49 48.26 -39.93 -1.44
CA PRO A 49 49.09 -40.33 -0.33
C PRO A 49 48.24 -41.11 0.66
N VAL A 50 48.67 -42.34 0.95
CA VAL A 50 47.94 -43.38 1.66
C VAL A 50 47.66 -43.05 3.15
N ASN A 51 47.98 -41.85 3.66
CA ASN A 51 47.82 -41.57 5.10
C ASN A 51 47.80 -40.08 5.50
N TYR A 52 46.95 -39.25 4.91
CA TYR A 52 46.78 -37.86 5.36
C TYR A 52 45.90 -37.69 6.61
N ASP A 53 45.15 -38.72 7.01
CA ASP A 53 44.21 -38.65 8.14
C ASP A 53 44.91 -38.59 9.51
N ASN A 54 46.20 -38.93 9.58
CA ASN A 54 46.97 -39.04 10.83
C ASN A 54 48.05 -37.95 11.00
N ASP A 55 48.20 -37.03 10.05
CA ASP A 55 49.12 -35.88 10.21
C ASP A 55 48.48 -34.83 11.16
N PRO A 56 49.12 -34.48 12.29
CA PRO A 56 48.60 -33.51 13.23
C PRO A 56 48.26 -32.16 12.60
N GLN A 57 49.06 -31.70 11.62
CA GLN A 57 48.86 -30.42 10.96
C GLN A 57 47.68 -30.48 9.99
N MET A 58 47.52 -31.59 9.26
CA MET A 58 46.38 -31.79 8.36
C MET A 58 45.06 -31.88 9.15
N LYS A 59 45.09 -32.55 10.30
CA LYS A 59 43.92 -32.68 11.18
C LYS A 59 43.47 -31.33 11.74
N GLU A 60 44.42 -30.46 12.12
CA GLU A 60 44.13 -29.09 12.58
C GLU A 60 43.52 -28.24 11.46
N VAL A 61 44.07 -28.29 10.24
CA VAL A 61 43.52 -27.55 9.09
C VAL A 61 42.12 -28.05 8.74
N MET A 62 41.90 -29.36 8.74
CA MET A 62 40.60 -29.97 8.48
C MET A 62 39.57 -29.56 9.55
N GLU A 63 39.94 -29.56 10.83
CA GLU A 63 39.05 -29.16 11.92
C GLU A 63 38.70 -27.67 11.85
N ASN A 64 39.67 -26.82 11.48
CA ASN A 64 39.43 -25.39 11.32
C ASN A 64 38.53 -25.09 10.11
N PHE A 65 38.75 -25.79 8.99
CA PHE A 65 37.88 -25.72 7.82
C PHE A 65 36.46 -26.20 8.14
N ASN A 66 36.31 -27.29 8.89
CA ASN A 66 35.02 -27.81 9.34
C ASN A 66 34.29 -26.82 10.25
N LYS A 67 34.98 -26.19 11.22
CA LYS A 67 34.40 -25.16 12.09
C LYS A 67 33.90 -23.94 11.29
N GLN A 68 34.71 -23.44 10.36
CA GLN A 68 34.32 -22.32 9.50
C GLN A 68 33.19 -22.68 8.55
N THR A 69 33.15 -23.92 8.07
CA THR A 69 32.13 -24.40 7.15
C THR A 69 30.80 -24.63 7.88
N GLN A 70 30.84 -25.17 9.11
CA GLN A 70 29.66 -25.29 9.96
C GLN A 70 29.02 -23.93 10.27
N GLN A 71 29.83 -22.93 10.65
CA GLN A 71 29.32 -21.57 10.88
C GLN A 71 28.66 -20.98 9.63
N ARG A 72 29.23 -21.19 8.44
CA ARG A 72 28.64 -20.72 7.18
C ARG A 72 27.33 -21.43 6.85
N PHE A 73 27.20 -22.71 7.19
CA PHE A 73 25.94 -23.44 7.01
C PHE A 73 24.84 -22.93 7.96
N GLU A 74 25.18 -22.69 9.23
CA GLU A 74 24.23 -22.09 10.19
C GLU A 74 23.79 -20.68 9.76
N GLU A 75 24.73 -19.84 9.30
CA GLU A 75 24.42 -18.51 8.77
C GLU A 75 23.61 -18.55 7.47
N TYR A 76 23.86 -19.54 6.61
CA TYR A 76 23.08 -19.76 5.40
C TYR A 76 21.64 -20.19 5.73
N ASP A 77 21.46 -21.12 6.67
CA ASP A 77 20.15 -21.61 7.09
C ASP A 77 19.30 -20.50 7.74
N GLU A 78 19.90 -19.67 8.60
CA GLU A 78 19.19 -18.52 9.20
C GLU A 78 18.81 -17.47 8.15
N ARG A 79 19.71 -17.17 7.19
CA ARG A 79 19.35 -16.31 6.05
C ARG A 79 18.27 -16.91 5.16
N MET A 80 18.27 -18.24 5.00
CA MET A 80 17.27 -18.93 4.19
C MET A 80 15.89 -18.92 4.88
N LYS A 81 15.83 -19.15 6.19
CA LYS A 81 14.60 -19.03 6.99
C LYS A 81 14.01 -17.61 6.92
N THR A 82 14.83 -16.58 7.17
CA THR A 82 14.38 -15.19 7.19
C THR A 82 13.92 -14.72 5.80
N THR A 83 14.64 -15.08 4.74
CA THR A 83 14.23 -14.77 3.36
C THR A 83 12.91 -15.48 3.01
N ARG A 84 12.76 -16.74 3.40
CA ARG A 84 11.52 -17.50 3.14
C ARG A 84 10.32 -16.94 3.88
N GLN A 85 10.50 -16.46 5.11
CA GLN A 85 9.45 -15.79 5.88
C GLN A 85 9.02 -14.48 5.21
N LYS A 86 9.98 -13.63 4.80
CA LYS A 86 9.68 -12.38 4.08
C LYS A 86 8.95 -12.63 2.75
N CYS A 87 9.36 -13.62 1.98
CA CYS A 87 8.67 -14.00 0.73
C CYS A 87 7.23 -14.49 1.00
N LYS A 88 7.01 -15.24 2.08
CA LYS A 88 5.67 -15.71 2.47
C LYS A 88 4.76 -14.54 2.86
N GLU A 89 5.25 -13.64 3.71
CA GLU A 89 4.52 -12.42 4.12
C GLU A 89 4.19 -11.51 2.92
N GLN A 90 5.13 -11.38 1.98
CA GLN A 90 4.91 -10.61 0.75
C GLN A 90 3.88 -11.26 -0.17
N CYS A 91 3.92 -12.59 -0.32
CA CYS A 91 2.94 -13.34 -1.10
C CYS A 91 1.54 -13.26 -0.47
N ASP A 92 1.41 -13.45 0.85
CA ASP A 92 0.14 -13.33 1.57
C ASP A 92 -0.46 -11.92 1.41
N LYS A 93 0.40 -10.88 1.45
CA LYS A 93 -0.01 -9.49 1.21
C LYS A 93 -0.50 -9.25 -0.22
N GLU A 94 0.18 -9.80 -1.23
CA GLU A 94 -0.23 -9.70 -2.63
C GLU A 94 -1.53 -10.47 -2.90
N ILE A 95 -1.69 -11.66 -2.31
CA ILE A 95 -2.93 -12.45 -2.39
C ILE A 95 -4.09 -11.69 -1.77
N GLN A 96 -3.93 -11.09 -0.57
CA GLN A 96 -4.98 -10.27 0.02
C GLN A 96 -5.35 -9.07 -0.86
N LYS A 97 -4.35 -8.44 -1.51
CA LYS A 97 -4.60 -7.33 -2.46
C LYS A 97 -5.37 -7.79 -3.69
N ILE A 98 -5.08 -8.98 -4.23
CA ILE A 98 -5.81 -9.57 -5.35
C ILE A 98 -7.26 -9.90 -4.95
N ILE A 99 -7.48 -10.51 -3.78
CA ILE A 99 -8.83 -10.83 -3.27
C ILE A 99 -9.66 -9.55 -3.09
N LEU A 100 -9.08 -8.50 -2.51
CA LEU A 100 -9.77 -7.21 -2.35
C LEU A 100 -10.09 -6.58 -3.71
N LYS A 101 -9.18 -6.68 -4.68
CA LYS A 101 -9.39 -6.17 -6.04
C LYS A 101 -10.53 -6.90 -6.75
N ASP A 102 -10.58 -8.23 -6.66
CA ASP A 102 -11.63 -9.06 -7.28
C ASP A 102 -13.01 -8.80 -6.66
N LYS A 103 -13.08 -8.57 -5.34
CA LYS A 103 -14.33 -8.15 -4.67
C LYS A 103 -14.84 -6.81 -5.18
N LEU A 104 -13.96 -5.81 -5.30
CA LEU A 104 -14.33 -4.49 -5.82
C LEU A 104 -14.75 -4.55 -7.30
N GLU A 105 -14.07 -5.36 -8.11
CA GLU A 105 -14.39 -5.53 -9.53
C GLU A 105 -15.77 -6.19 -9.72
N LYS A 106 -16.12 -7.18 -8.90
CA LYS A 106 -17.47 -7.78 -8.87
C LYS A 106 -18.55 -6.79 -8.45
N GLU A 107 -18.35 -6.04 -7.37
CA GLU A 107 -19.31 -5.02 -6.94
C GLU A 107 -19.51 -3.91 -7.98
N LEU A 108 -18.45 -3.58 -8.73
CA LEU A 108 -18.50 -2.58 -9.78
C LEU A 108 -19.21 -3.12 -11.02
N MET A 109 -18.95 -4.36 -11.45
CA MET A 109 -19.68 -4.99 -12.55
C MET A 109 -21.18 -5.11 -12.29
N ASP A 110 -21.60 -5.53 -11.09
CA ASP A 110 -23.04 -5.65 -10.77
C ASP A 110 -23.76 -4.29 -10.86
N LYS A 111 -23.08 -3.21 -10.44
CA LYS A 111 -23.60 -1.84 -10.57
C LYS A 111 -23.63 -1.34 -12.01
N PHE A 112 -22.65 -1.71 -12.83
CA PHE A 112 -22.65 -1.36 -14.26
C PHE A 112 -23.69 -2.14 -15.07
N ALA A 113 -23.90 -3.44 -14.76
CA ALA A 113 -24.91 -4.26 -15.42
C ALA A 113 -26.34 -3.76 -15.13
N THR A 114 -26.62 -3.34 -13.90
CA THR A 114 -27.92 -2.74 -13.51
C THR A 114 -28.17 -1.37 -14.14
N LEU A 115 -27.13 -0.60 -14.43
CA LEU A 115 -27.22 0.68 -15.16
C LEU A 115 -27.42 0.50 -16.68
N HIS A 116 -27.02 -0.63 -17.25
CA HIS A 116 -27.08 -0.83 -18.71
C HIS A 116 -28.43 -1.34 -19.21
N THR A 117 -29.26 -1.95 -18.35
CA THR A 117 -30.61 -2.43 -18.71
C THR A 117 -31.64 -1.33 -18.96
N ASP A 118 -31.33 -0.05 -18.64
CA ASP A 118 -32.23 1.10 -18.88
C ASP A 118 -32.02 1.80 -20.24
N VAL A 119 -31.12 1.28 -21.09
CA VAL A 119 -30.95 1.79 -22.47
C VAL A 119 -31.32 0.67 -23.44
N GLN A 120 -32.62 0.53 -23.73
CA GLN A 120 -33.10 -0.36 -24.78
C GLN A 120 -32.43 -0.01 -26.13
N SER A 121 -31.72 -0.99 -26.70
CA SER A 121 -31.06 -0.88 -28.00
C SER A 121 -32.00 -1.12 -29.19
N ASP A 122 -33.31 -0.95 -29.02
CA ASP A 122 -34.32 -1.40 -30.00
C ASP A 122 -34.56 -0.37 -31.12
N ALA A 123 -33.75 0.68 -31.23
CA ALA A 123 -33.98 1.80 -32.14
C ALA A 123 -32.84 2.08 -33.15
N ILE A 124 -32.22 1.05 -33.73
CA ILE A 124 -31.35 1.25 -34.91
C ILE A 124 -31.82 0.38 -36.07
N PRO A 125 -32.57 0.93 -37.05
CA PRO A 125 -32.97 0.19 -38.23
C PRO A 125 -31.77 0.00 -39.16
N THR A 126 -31.50 -1.26 -39.50
CA THR A 126 -30.51 -1.68 -40.48
C THR A 126 -30.95 -1.30 -41.90
N CYS A 127 -30.30 -0.30 -42.50
CA CYS A 127 -30.50 0.07 -43.90
C CYS A 127 -29.47 -0.60 -44.81
N ILE A 128 -29.97 -1.39 -45.77
CA ILE A 128 -29.26 -1.94 -46.92
C ILE A 128 -29.12 -0.85 -47.99
N CYS A 129 -27.92 -0.60 -48.54
CA CYS A 129 -27.77 0.09 -49.83
C CYS A 129 -26.46 -0.24 -50.55
N GLU A 130 -26.64 -0.71 -51.78
CA GLU A 130 -25.68 -1.03 -52.81
C GLU A 130 -25.22 0.24 -53.58
N LYS A 131 -23.98 0.67 -53.35
CA LYS A 131 -22.99 1.25 -54.31
C LYS A 131 -21.84 1.96 -53.58
N SER A 132 -20.62 1.50 -53.91
CA SER A 132 -19.27 2.02 -53.60
C SER A 132 -19.06 2.72 -52.25
N VAL A 133 -18.85 1.90 -51.24
CA VAL A 133 -18.52 2.21 -49.84
C VAL A 133 -17.41 3.27 -49.66
N SER A 134 -16.46 3.41 -50.58
CA SER A 134 -15.30 4.27 -50.37
C SER A 134 -15.55 5.78 -50.54
N GLU A 135 -16.49 6.19 -51.38
CA GLU A 135 -16.70 7.61 -51.71
C GLU A 135 -17.69 8.29 -50.72
N LYS A 136 -18.64 7.52 -50.17
CA LYS A 136 -19.56 8.00 -49.11
C LYS A 136 -18.89 8.08 -47.74
N VAL A 137 -17.95 7.18 -47.42
CA VAL A 137 -17.22 7.20 -46.15
C VAL A 137 -16.37 8.48 -46.02
N GLU A 138 -15.84 9.04 -47.11
CA GLU A 138 -14.98 10.23 -47.03
C GLU A 138 -15.76 11.54 -46.80
N LYS A 139 -17.02 11.62 -47.26
CA LYS A 139 -17.92 12.75 -46.99
C LYS A 139 -18.55 12.66 -45.59
N GLY A 140 -18.97 11.46 -45.19
CA GLY A 140 -19.49 11.20 -43.84
C GLY A 140 -18.41 11.33 -42.74
N CYS A 141 -17.15 10.98 -43.01
CA CYS A 141 -16.07 11.10 -42.03
C CYS A 141 -15.54 12.55 -41.89
N LEU A 142 -15.76 13.41 -42.89
CA LEU A 142 -15.50 14.86 -42.79
C LEU A 142 -16.60 15.59 -42.02
N GLU A 143 -17.86 15.15 -42.14
CA GLU A 143 -18.96 15.64 -41.30
C GLU A 143 -18.86 15.07 -39.87
N CYS A 144 -18.51 13.79 -39.69
CA CYS A 144 -18.22 13.22 -38.36
C CYS A 144 -16.95 13.78 -37.72
N GLY A 145 -15.97 14.24 -38.51
CA GLY A 145 -14.80 14.98 -38.01
C GLY A 145 -15.13 16.39 -37.50
N GLY A 146 -16.15 17.03 -38.08
CA GLY A 146 -16.75 18.26 -37.55
C GLY A 146 -17.56 18.02 -36.28
N ILE A 147 -18.25 16.87 -36.21
CA ILE A 147 -18.97 16.44 -35.01
C ILE A 147 -17.99 16.00 -33.90
N LEU A 148 -16.82 15.43 -34.20
CA LEU A 148 -15.79 15.14 -33.18
C LEU A 148 -15.15 16.39 -32.56
N GLY A 149 -15.26 17.56 -33.21
CA GLY A 149 -14.94 18.85 -32.61
C GLY A 149 -16.03 19.37 -31.66
N ALA A 150 -17.26 18.86 -31.75
CA ALA A 150 -18.42 19.25 -30.94
C ALA A 150 -18.89 18.14 -29.97
N ALA A 151 -18.49 16.88 -30.19
CA ALA A 151 -18.81 15.67 -29.44
C ALA A 151 -17.58 15.13 -28.69
N MET A 152 -16.72 16.05 -28.25
CA MET A 152 -15.70 15.79 -27.23
C MET A 152 -16.21 15.66 -25.76
N PRO A 153 -17.52 15.62 -25.40
CA PRO A 153 -17.91 15.36 -24.01
C PRO A 153 -17.65 13.93 -23.54
N GLU A 154 -17.62 12.91 -24.41
CA GLU A 154 -17.69 11.52 -23.92
C GLU A 154 -16.34 10.94 -23.48
N LEU A 155 -15.20 11.33 -24.09
CA LEU A 155 -13.88 10.98 -23.57
C LEU A 155 -13.52 11.75 -22.28
N GLY A 156 -14.10 12.94 -22.08
CA GLY A 156 -14.06 13.67 -20.80
C GLY A 156 -14.99 13.07 -19.75
N SER A 157 -16.10 12.47 -20.16
CA SER A 157 -17.10 11.83 -19.29
C SER A 157 -16.57 10.58 -18.60
N ILE A 158 -15.77 9.75 -19.28
CA ILE A 158 -15.18 8.54 -18.66
C ILE A 158 -14.17 8.92 -17.57
N GLY A 159 -13.33 9.94 -17.82
CA GLY A 159 -12.41 10.47 -16.81
C GLY A 159 -13.14 11.11 -15.63
N GLY A 160 -14.14 11.95 -15.90
CA GLY A 160 -14.92 12.64 -14.86
C GLY A 160 -15.71 11.69 -13.96
N SER A 161 -16.29 10.62 -14.53
CA SER A 161 -17.04 9.60 -13.79
C SER A 161 -16.16 8.80 -12.85
N LEU A 162 -14.96 8.39 -13.30
CA LEU A 162 -13.99 7.69 -12.44
C LEU A 162 -13.42 8.62 -11.34
N LEU A 163 -13.12 9.87 -11.67
CA LEU A 163 -12.64 10.86 -10.70
C LEU A 163 -13.69 11.15 -9.62
N TYR A 164 -14.98 11.22 -9.99
CA TYR A 164 -16.08 11.39 -9.04
C TYR A 164 -16.29 10.16 -8.14
N ALA A 165 -16.16 8.95 -8.68
CA ALA A 165 -16.23 7.73 -7.88
C ALA A 165 -15.05 7.65 -6.89
N LEU A 166 -13.85 8.07 -7.31
CA LEU A 166 -12.65 8.12 -6.48
C LEU A 166 -12.72 9.16 -5.36
N SER A 167 -13.26 10.35 -5.64
CA SER A 167 -13.41 11.38 -4.60
C SER A 167 -14.44 10.95 -3.55
N LYS A 168 -15.52 10.27 -3.96
CA LYS A 168 -16.48 9.66 -3.04
C LYS A 168 -15.88 8.51 -2.23
N TRP A 169 -15.01 7.69 -2.84
CA TRP A 169 -14.27 6.66 -2.12
C TRP A 169 -13.32 7.25 -1.09
N GLN A 170 -12.60 8.32 -1.45
CA GLN A 170 -11.69 9.02 -0.55
C GLN A 170 -12.42 9.56 0.70
N THR A 171 -13.61 10.15 0.53
CA THR A 171 -14.38 10.64 1.68
C THR A 171 -14.86 9.51 2.59
N THR A 172 -15.28 8.37 2.02
CA THR A 172 -15.65 7.20 2.82
C THR A 172 -14.47 6.61 3.58
N GLU A 173 -13.30 6.53 2.96
CA GLU A 173 -12.08 6.00 3.61
C GLU A 173 -11.50 6.96 4.66
N ILE A 174 -11.63 8.27 4.46
CA ILE A 174 -11.28 9.24 5.50
C ILE A 174 -12.21 9.08 6.70
N ALA A 175 -13.51 8.86 6.50
CA ALA A 175 -14.45 8.61 7.59
C ALA A 175 -14.14 7.32 8.37
N THR A 176 -13.81 6.22 7.67
CA THR A 176 -13.37 4.97 8.32
C THR A 176 -12.03 5.13 9.04
N ALA A 177 -11.09 5.87 8.46
CA ALA A 177 -9.80 6.20 9.07
C ALA A 177 -9.96 7.00 10.37
N ILE A 178 -10.83 8.01 10.39
CA ILE A 178 -11.12 8.80 11.60
C ILE A 178 -11.76 7.91 12.69
N ALA A 179 -12.72 7.05 12.32
CA ALA A 179 -13.31 6.12 13.29
C ALA A 179 -12.28 5.15 13.89
N ALA A 180 -11.36 4.63 13.05
CA ALA A 180 -10.26 3.79 13.50
C ALA A 180 -9.25 4.56 14.39
N ALA A 181 -8.99 5.83 14.06
CA ALA A 181 -8.14 6.72 14.85
C ALA A 181 -8.72 6.96 16.25
N GLN A 182 -10.01 7.28 16.33
CA GLN A 182 -10.71 7.50 17.58
C GLN A 182 -10.68 6.26 18.47
N LYS A 183 -10.94 5.08 17.90
CA LYS A 183 -10.84 3.82 18.63
C LYS A 183 -9.43 3.57 19.18
N ALA A 184 -8.41 3.72 18.33
CA ALA A 184 -7.02 3.55 18.75
C ALA A 184 -6.59 4.59 19.81
N GLY A 185 -7.10 5.82 19.72
CA GLY A 185 -6.89 6.88 20.71
C GLY A 185 -7.50 6.53 22.07
N ILE A 186 -8.75 6.02 22.07
CA ILE A 186 -9.44 5.56 23.29
C ILE A 186 -8.70 4.38 23.93
N ASP A 187 -8.26 3.39 23.13
CA ASP A 187 -7.52 2.23 23.64
C ASP A 187 -6.20 2.66 24.30
N ALA A 188 -5.46 3.57 23.65
CA ALA A 188 -4.21 4.10 24.18
C ALA A 188 -4.42 4.95 25.45
N ALA A 189 -5.46 5.77 25.49
CA ALA A 189 -5.81 6.58 26.66
C ALA A 189 -6.25 5.71 27.84
N THR A 190 -7.03 4.66 27.58
CA THR A 190 -7.48 3.68 28.58
C THR A 190 -6.28 2.95 29.18
N GLN A 191 -5.33 2.51 28.36
CA GLN A 191 -4.10 1.89 28.85
C GLN A 191 -3.26 2.85 29.69
N ALA A 192 -3.15 4.12 29.29
CA ALA A 192 -2.43 5.15 30.05
C ALA A 192 -3.10 5.39 31.42
N GLY A 193 -4.43 5.53 31.44
CA GLY A 193 -5.22 5.65 32.66
C GLY A 193 -4.99 4.46 33.61
N MET A 194 -5.14 3.23 33.11
CA MET A 194 -4.88 2.04 33.93
C MET A 194 -3.44 1.98 34.46
N ASN A 195 -2.45 2.31 33.63
CA ASN A 195 -1.05 2.33 34.05
C ASN A 195 -0.81 3.34 35.19
N ALA A 196 -1.41 4.53 35.10
CA ALA A 196 -1.31 5.56 36.13
C ALA A 196 -1.91 5.09 37.47
N VAL A 197 -3.07 4.44 37.44
CA VAL A 197 -3.68 3.83 38.64
C VAL A 197 -2.75 2.77 39.23
N ARG A 198 -2.21 1.85 38.40
CA ARG A 198 -1.29 0.81 38.89
C ARG A 198 -0.02 1.41 39.52
N LEU A 199 0.52 2.49 38.95
CA LEU A 199 1.66 3.20 39.54
C LEU A 199 1.31 3.80 40.91
N LYS A 200 0.16 4.47 41.03
CA LYS A 200 -0.29 5.03 42.30
C LYS A 200 -0.53 3.95 43.37
N ILE A 201 -1.10 2.81 42.99
CA ILE A 201 -1.24 1.66 43.88
C ILE A 201 0.13 1.16 44.33
N LYS A 202 1.12 1.07 43.43
CA LYS A 202 2.49 0.66 43.78
C LYS A 202 3.17 1.65 44.72
N GLU A 203 3.07 2.95 44.45
CA GLU A 203 3.58 4.01 45.34
C GLU A 203 2.97 3.88 46.75
N TRP A 204 1.66 3.63 46.82
CA TRP A 204 0.97 3.43 48.09
C TRP A 204 1.36 2.11 48.77
N TYR A 205 1.58 1.04 48.00
CA TYR A 205 1.97 -0.27 48.50
C TYR A 205 3.34 -0.25 49.22
N VAL A 206 4.25 0.66 48.85
CA VAL A 206 5.55 0.81 49.52
C VAL A 206 5.40 1.06 51.02
N TYR A 207 4.37 1.79 51.45
CA TYR A 207 4.10 2.06 52.88
C TYR A 207 3.75 0.79 53.67
N PHE A 208 3.36 -0.29 53.01
CA PHE A 208 2.97 -1.55 53.63
C PHE A 208 3.96 -2.69 53.38
N SER A 209 5.13 -2.40 52.79
CA SER A 209 6.11 -3.42 52.38
C SER A 209 6.71 -4.25 53.52
N THR A 210 6.51 -3.85 54.79
CA THR A 210 6.88 -4.63 55.97
C THR A 210 5.92 -5.81 56.23
N GLU A 211 4.68 -5.71 55.78
CA GLU A 211 3.71 -6.79 55.79
C GLU A 211 3.82 -7.51 54.43
N LYS A 212 4.15 -8.81 54.39
CA LYS A 212 4.18 -9.60 53.14
C LYS A 212 2.77 -9.69 52.53
N ILE A 213 2.33 -8.63 51.85
CA ILE A 213 0.99 -8.49 51.29
C ILE A 213 1.01 -8.83 49.80
N VAL A 214 -0.12 -9.33 49.29
CA VAL A 214 -0.33 -9.61 47.87
C VAL A 214 -0.40 -8.31 47.06
N ASP A 215 0.42 -8.19 46.02
CA ASP A 215 0.27 -7.12 45.02
C ASP A 215 -1.10 -7.23 44.35
N PHE A 216 -1.94 -6.21 44.53
CA PHE A 216 -3.30 -6.16 44.01
C PHE A 216 -3.44 -5.21 42.81
N THR A 217 -2.35 -4.82 42.14
CA THR A 217 -2.40 -3.98 40.93
C THR A 217 -3.21 -4.60 39.79
N SER A 218 -3.42 -5.92 39.81
CA SER A 218 -4.33 -6.66 38.92
C SER A 218 -5.80 -6.29 39.07
N VAL A 219 -6.17 -5.54 40.12
CA VAL A 219 -7.51 -5.00 40.33
C VAL A 219 -7.92 -4.01 39.24
N VAL A 220 -6.96 -3.34 38.63
CA VAL A 220 -7.20 -2.26 37.66
C VAL A 220 -7.61 -2.86 36.32
N LYS A 221 -8.82 -2.52 35.89
CA LYS A 221 -9.45 -2.94 34.64
C LYS A 221 -9.94 -1.72 33.86
N GLU A 222 -10.23 -1.92 32.57
CA GLU A 222 -10.77 -0.88 31.69
C GLU A 222 -12.08 -0.30 32.22
N SER A 223 -12.90 -1.10 32.92
CA SER A 223 -14.19 -0.66 33.45
C SER A 223 -14.14 0.10 34.77
N ASN A 224 -13.00 0.11 35.48
CA ASN A 224 -12.96 0.65 36.85
C ASN A 224 -11.91 1.74 37.08
N PHE A 225 -10.90 1.90 36.22
CA PHE A 225 -9.77 2.81 36.48
C PHE A 225 -10.15 4.29 36.73
N SER A 226 -11.31 4.72 36.26
CA SER A 226 -11.84 6.08 36.42
C SER A 226 -12.77 6.26 37.62
N SER A 227 -13.13 5.17 38.32
CA SER A 227 -14.11 5.19 39.41
C SER A 227 -13.51 4.66 40.71
N ALA A 228 -13.49 5.53 41.73
CA ALA A 228 -12.98 5.19 43.05
C ALA A 228 -13.77 4.04 43.69
N SER A 229 -15.09 4.07 43.60
CA SER A 229 -15.97 3.04 44.17
C SER A 229 -15.81 1.71 43.45
N ALA A 230 -15.68 1.71 42.12
CA ALA A 230 -15.49 0.49 41.34
C ALA A 230 -14.11 -0.14 41.59
N LEU A 231 -13.06 0.68 41.75
CA LEU A 231 -11.73 0.21 42.17
C LEU A 231 -11.77 -0.38 43.59
N HIS A 232 -12.46 0.30 44.51
CA HIS A 232 -12.61 -0.15 45.88
C HIS A 232 -13.34 -1.50 45.96
N GLU A 233 -14.47 -1.65 45.27
CA GLU A 233 -15.22 -2.89 45.21
C GLU A 233 -14.39 -4.03 44.60
N SER A 234 -13.69 -3.75 43.50
CA SER A 234 -12.80 -4.72 42.85
C SER A 234 -11.67 -5.15 43.80
N ALA A 235 -11.13 -4.22 44.60
CA ALA A 235 -10.07 -4.51 45.57
C ALA A 235 -10.60 -5.31 46.76
N MET A 236 -11.79 -4.98 47.27
CA MET A 236 -12.44 -5.74 48.33
C MET A 236 -12.68 -7.18 47.91
N ASN A 237 -13.18 -7.40 46.68
CA ASN A 237 -13.42 -8.74 46.16
C ASN A 237 -12.12 -9.56 46.02
N LEU A 238 -11.07 -8.96 45.46
CA LEU A 238 -9.78 -9.64 45.27
C LEU A 238 -9.12 -10.00 46.61
N LEU A 239 -9.16 -9.08 47.57
CA LEU A 239 -8.48 -9.23 48.86
C LEU A 239 -9.35 -9.91 49.93
N ASN A 240 -10.60 -10.28 49.62
CA ASN A 240 -11.52 -10.85 50.62
C ASN A 240 -10.98 -12.14 51.24
N ASN A 241 -10.36 -13.02 50.46
CA ASN A 241 -9.77 -14.26 51.00
C ASN A 241 -8.60 -14.00 51.96
N TYR A 242 -7.90 -12.88 51.78
CA TYR A 242 -6.76 -12.49 52.60
C TYR A 242 -7.17 -11.72 53.86
N CYS A 243 -8.05 -10.73 53.69
CA CYS A 243 -8.48 -9.81 54.75
C CYS A 243 -9.74 -10.26 55.49
N ASN A 244 -10.53 -11.17 54.92
CA ASN A 244 -11.82 -11.62 55.42
C ASN A 244 -12.78 -10.46 55.74
N PHE A 245 -13.13 -9.65 54.73
CA PHE A 245 -13.96 -8.45 54.93
C PHE A 245 -15.38 -8.76 55.40
N ASN A 246 -15.91 -9.93 55.00
CA ASN A 246 -17.26 -10.42 55.28
C ASN A 246 -17.39 -11.20 56.60
N GLY A 247 -16.26 -11.51 57.26
CA GLY A 247 -16.23 -12.23 58.54
C GLY A 247 -15.50 -11.43 59.62
N ASN A 248 -14.67 -12.12 60.40
CA ASN A 248 -13.76 -11.44 61.33
C ASN A 248 -12.61 -10.83 60.53
N LEU A 249 -12.65 -9.51 60.35
CA LEU A 249 -11.61 -8.74 59.67
C LEU A 249 -10.25 -9.09 60.26
N ARG A 250 -9.33 -9.59 59.41
CA ARG A 250 -7.96 -9.84 59.81
C ARG A 250 -7.33 -8.51 60.23
N ARG A 251 -6.97 -8.38 61.51
CA ARG A 251 -6.35 -7.15 62.04
C ARG A 251 -4.98 -6.97 61.40
N GLY A 252 -4.93 -6.07 60.43
CA GLY A 252 -3.72 -5.55 59.79
C GLY A 252 -4.03 -4.14 59.30
N TYR A 253 -3.03 -3.26 59.34
CA TYR A 253 -3.21 -1.86 58.95
C TYR A 253 -3.69 -1.79 57.49
N PHE A 254 -3.12 -2.62 56.61
CA PHE A 254 -3.53 -2.79 55.23
C PHE A 254 -5.02 -3.10 55.04
N CYS A 255 -5.52 -4.17 55.67
CA CYS A 255 -6.91 -4.60 55.51
C CYS A 255 -7.91 -3.56 56.03
N SER A 256 -7.55 -2.83 57.09
CA SER A 256 -8.37 -1.72 57.58
C SER A 256 -8.44 -0.57 56.58
N THR A 257 -7.31 -0.18 55.99
CA THR A 257 -7.26 0.92 55.01
C THR A 257 -7.99 0.57 53.73
N ILE A 258 -7.93 -0.69 53.27
CA ILE A 258 -8.74 -1.12 52.12
C ILE A 258 -10.23 -1.05 52.44
N LYS A 259 -10.69 -1.60 53.58
CA LYS A 259 -12.12 -1.66 53.94
C LYS A 259 -12.78 -0.28 54.07
N TYR A 260 -12.05 0.71 54.60
CA TYR A 260 -12.58 2.06 54.81
C TYR A 260 -12.05 3.07 53.79
N GLY A 261 -11.36 2.60 52.76
CA GLY A 261 -10.60 3.42 51.82
C GLY A 261 -11.42 4.08 50.70
N ASP A 262 -12.71 3.77 50.56
CA ASP A 262 -13.58 4.23 49.47
C ASP A 262 -13.52 5.75 49.26
N LYS A 263 -13.52 6.52 50.35
CA LYS A 263 -13.52 7.99 50.34
C LYS A 263 -12.15 8.64 50.50
N THR A 264 -11.10 7.85 50.73
CA THR A 264 -9.77 8.38 51.12
C THR A 264 -8.66 7.86 50.23
N THR A 265 -8.55 6.55 50.08
CA THR A 265 -7.43 5.89 49.41
C THR A 265 -7.67 5.71 47.92
N PHE A 266 -8.89 5.34 47.54
CA PHE A 266 -9.25 5.09 46.14
C PHE A 266 -9.53 6.35 45.29
N PRO A 267 -10.02 7.49 45.82
CA PRO A 267 -10.24 8.69 45.02
C PRO A 267 -8.96 9.24 44.36
N PRO A 268 -7.80 9.35 45.06
CA PRO A 268 -6.54 9.74 44.43
C PRO A 268 -6.10 8.79 43.30
N PHE A 269 -6.40 7.50 43.42
CA PHE A 269 -6.08 6.51 42.39
C PHE A 269 -6.93 6.74 41.14
N ALA A 270 -8.25 6.84 41.30
CA ALA A 270 -9.18 7.10 40.20
C ALA A 270 -8.92 8.46 39.52
N GLN A 271 -8.55 9.46 40.31
CA GLN A 271 -8.15 10.78 39.80
C GLN A 271 -6.91 10.67 38.90
N ALA A 272 -5.86 9.99 39.35
CA ALA A 272 -4.65 9.80 38.53
C ALA A 272 -4.94 9.05 37.22
N GLY A 273 -5.83 8.04 37.26
CA GLY A 273 -6.28 7.34 36.06
C GLY A 273 -7.04 8.24 35.09
N THR A 274 -7.94 9.06 35.62
CA THR A 274 -8.76 10.01 34.82
C THR A 274 -7.90 11.11 34.21
N GLU A 275 -6.96 11.68 34.97
CA GLU A 275 -6.03 12.70 34.49
C GLU A 275 -5.14 12.17 33.37
N ALA A 276 -4.55 10.97 33.55
CA ALA A 276 -3.71 10.35 32.53
C ALA A 276 -4.52 10.00 31.26
N TYR A 277 -5.75 9.53 31.41
CA TYR A 277 -6.66 9.29 30.29
C TYR A 277 -6.95 10.59 29.52
N ASN A 278 -7.39 11.65 30.22
CA ASN A 278 -7.75 12.93 29.62
C ASN A 278 -6.57 13.65 28.98
N ALA A 279 -5.35 13.48 29.50
CA ALA A 279 -4.13 14.03 28.89
C ALA A 279 -3.72 13.24 27.63
N THR A 280 -3.91 11.92 27.62
CA THR A 280 -3.46 11.04 26.54
C THR A 280 -4.43 11.01 25.37
N LEU A 281 -5.74 11.06 25.63
CA LEU A 281 -6.78 10.96 24.60
C LEU A 281 -6.62 12.00 23.47
N PRO A 282 -6.55 13.32 23.71
CA PRO A 282 -6.48 14.29 22.63
C PRO A 282 -5.18 14.15 21.82
N THR A 283 -4.06 13.88 22.49
CA THR A 283 -2.74 13.78 21.84
C THR A 283 -2.63 12.54 20.97
N LYS A 284 -3.13 11.39 21.44
CA LYS A 284 -3.10 10.13 20.69
C LYS A 284 -4.13 10.10 19.57
N THR A 285 -5.36 10.56 19.82
CA THR A 285 -6.39 10.64 18.77
C THR A 285 -5.91 11.52 17.61
N ALA A 286 -5.40 12.72 17.88
CA ALA A 286 -4.87 13.59 16.84
C ALA A 286 -3.72 12.94 16.05
N ALA A 287 -2.76 12.31 16.75
CA ALA A 287 -1.64 11.64 16.09
C ALA A 287 -2.10 10.46 15.20
N PHE A 288 -3.09 9.68 15.64
CA PHE A 288 -3.64 8.59 14.84
C PHE A 288 -4.49 9.12 13.67
N GLU A 289 -5.27 10.18 13.86
CA GLU A 289 -6.05 10.80 12.79
C GLU A 289 -5.13 11.28 11.67
N THR A 290 -4.08 12.05 11.99
CA THR A 290 -3.09 12.48 11.01
C THR A 290 -2.48 11.28 10.29
N LYS A 291 -2.01 10.27 11.03
CA LYS A 291 -1.35 9.09 10.45
C LYS A 291 -2.27 8.31 9.51
N TYR A 292 -3.52 8.08 9.89
CA TYR A 292 -4.45 7.31 9.06
C TYR A 292 -4.94 8.11 7.85
N ILE A 293 -5.22 9.39 8.02
CA ILE A 293 -5.60 10.28 6.89
C ILE A 293 -4.43 10.40 5.89
N ASP A 294 -3.19 10.54 6.36
CA ASP A 294 -2.00 10.56 5.50
C ASP A 294 -1.85 9.25 4.72
N GLY A 295 -2.16 8.12 5.36
CA GLY A 295 -2.21 6.82 4.70
C GLY A 295 -3.23 6.78 3.55
N VAL A 296 -4.45 7.27 3.80
CA VAL A 296 -5.51 7.37 2.77
C VAL A 296 -5.10 8.31 1.64
N ASN A 297 -4.56 9.49 1.96
CA ASN A 297 -4.12 10.47 0.97
C ASN A 297 -2.95 9.96 0.12
N THR A 298 -2.02 9.22 0.72
CA THR A 298 -0.91 8.60 -0.01
C THR A 298 -1.42 7.55 -1.00
N ALA A 299 -2.37 6.71 -0.57
CA ALA A 299 -3.00 5.72 -1.44
C ALA A 299 -3.76 6.40 -2.60
N TYR A 300 -4.57 7.41 -2.28
CA TYR A 300 -5.30 8.21 -3.27
C TYR A 300 -4.38 8.89 -4.29
N GLY A 301 -3.26 9.48 -3.85
CA GLY A 301 -2.24 10.06 -4.74
C GLY A 301 -1.65 9.03 -5.71
N GLY A 302 -1.44 7.79 -5.25
CA GLY A 302 -1.05 6.68 -6.11
C GLY A 302 -2.09 6.36 -7.21
N TYR A 303 -3.37 6.34 -6.87
CA TYR A 303 -4.44 6.11 -7.86
C TYR A 303 -4.57 7.28 -8.84
N GLN A 304 -4.50 8.53 -8.37
CA GLN A 304 -4.53 9.72 -9.22
C GLN A 304 -3.41 9.72 -10.25
N THR A 305 -2.17 9.42 -9.84
CA THR A 305 -1.03 9.35 -10.76
C THR A 305 -1.20 8.26 -11.82
N ALA A 306 -1.73 7.08 -11.45
CA ALA A 306 -2.01 6.01 -12.40
C ALA A 306 -3.11 6.39 -13.43
N ILE A 307 -4.15 7.10 -13.00
CA ILE A 307 -5.22 7.58 -13.89
C ILE A 307 -4.70 8.64 -14.85
N ILE A 308 -3.92 9.62 -14.34
CA ILE A 308 -3.31 10.66 -15.18
C ILE A 308 -2.40 10.02 -16.22
N ALA A 309 -1.55 9.07 -15.84
CA ALA A 309 -0.68 8.36 -16.76
C ALA A 309 -1.46 7.62 -17.86
N SER A 310 -2.59 7.00 -17.51
CA SER A 310 -3.48 6.32 -18.46
C SER A 310 -4.14 7.30 -19.44
N ILE A 311 -4.60 8.47 -18.96
CA ILE A 311 -5.17 9.53 -19.82
C ILE A 311 -4.11 10.06 -20.80
N VAL A 312 -2.89 10.33 -20.32
CA VAL A 312 -1.78 10.80 -21.16
C VAL A 312 -1.46 9.76 -22.25
N ALA A 313 -1.42 8.47 -21.90
CA ALA A 313 -1.19 7.40 -22.87
C ALA A 313 -2.27 7.37 -23.98
N ILE A 314 -3.55 7.50 -23.62
CA ILE A 314 -4.67 7.56 -24.58
C ILE A 314 -4.52 8.76 -25.51
N VAL A 315 -4.21 9.95 -24.98
CA VAL A 315 -4.02 11.17 -25.79
C VAL A 315 -2.88 11.01 -26.79
N VAL A 316 -1.76 10.38 -26.38
CA VAL A 316 -0.63 10.11 -27.29
C VAL A 316 -1.04 9.16 -28.42
N ILE A 317 -1.78 8.09 -28.13
CA ILE A 317 -2.28 7.16 -29.15
C ILE A 317 -3.19 7.89 -30.16
N VAL A 318 -4.12 8.72 -29.68
CA VAL A 318 -5.03 9.50 -30.54
C VAL A 318 -4.24 10.46 -31.43
N LEU A 319 -3.22 11.15 -30.89
CA LEU A 319 -2.36 12.05 -31.68
C LEU A 319 -1.62 11.30 -32.79
N ILE A 320 -1.06 10.12 -32.51
CA ILE A 320 -0.39 9.29 -33.52
C ILE A 320 -1.38 8.89 -34.63
N MET A 321 -2.59 8.45 -34.27
CA MET A 321 -3.63 8.08 -35.23
C MET A 321 -4.01 9.26 -36.14
N VAL A 322 -4.12 10.48 -35.59
CA VAL A 322 -4.39 11.70 -36.36
C VAL A 322 -3.25 12.02 -37.32
N ILE A 323 -1.99 11.91 -36.88
CA ILE A 323 -0.82 12.15 -37.73
C ILE A 323 -0.79 11.15 -38.91
N ILE A 324 -0.97 9.85 -38.63
CA ILE A 324 -1.02 8.81 -39.66
C ILE A 324 -2.17 9.10 -40.64
N TYR A 325 -3.36 9.43 -40.12
CA TYR A 325 -4.51 9.79 -40.93
C TYR A 325 -4.22 10.99 -41.86
N LEU A 326 -3.61 12.06 -41.35
CA LEU A 326 -3.24 13.22 -42.15
C LEU A 326 -2.23 12.88 -43.24
N ILE A 327 -1.24 12.03 -42.96
CA ILE A 327 -0.26 11.55 -43.95
C ILE A 327 -0.97 10.73 -45.05
N LEU A 328 -1.83 9.79 -44.67
CA LEU A 328 -2.59 8.96 -45.61
C LEU A 328 -3.52 9.81 -46.48
N ARG A 329 -4.21 10.77 -45.87
CA ARG A 329 -5.10 11.72 -46.57
C ARG A 329 -4.33 12.58 -47.56
N TYR A 330 -3.16 13.09 -47.17
CA TYR A 330 -2.28 13.86 -48.05
C TYR A 330 -1.82 13.02 -49.25
N ARG A 331 -1.41 11.76 -49.02
CA ARG A 331 -1.02 10.83 -50.08
C ARG A 331 -2.18 10.54 -51.05
N ARG A 332 -3.40 10.30 -50.54
CA ARG A 332 -4.60 10.09 -51.39
C ARG A 332 -4.90 11.30 -52.27
N LYS A 333 -4.92 12.52 -51.71
CA LYS A 333 -5.12 13.75 -52.49
C LYS A 333 -4.08 13.93 -53.58
N LYS A 334 -2.80 13.67 -53.29
CA LYS A 334 -1.72 13.75 -54.30
C LYS A 334 -1.92 12.72 -55.42
N LYS A 335 -2.33 11.48 -55.09
CA LYS A 335 -2.62 10.43 -56.08
C LYS A 335 -3.79 10.82 -57.00
N MET A 336 -4.86 11.40 -56.44
CA MET A 336 -6.02 11.85 -57.23
C MET A 336 -5.66 13.01 -58.17
N LYS A 337 -4.89 14.00 -57.70
CA LYS A 337 -4.42 15.11 -58.56
C LYS A 337 -3.60 14.60 -59.76
N LYS A 338 -2.70 13.62 -59.54
CA LYS A 338 -1.94 12.99 -60.62
C LYS A 338 -2.84 12.28 -61.62
N LYS A 339 -3.82 11.49 -61.16
CA LYS A 339 -4.78 10.81 -62.05
C LYS A 339 -5.55 11.79 -62.94
N LEU A 340 -5.99 12.91 -62.37
CA LEU A 340 -6.72 13.94 -63.10
C LEU A 340 -5.88 14.61 -64.20
N GLN A 341 -4.57 14.75 -63.99
CA GLN A 341 -3.64 15.23 -65.02
C GLN A 341 -3.45 14.21 -66.15
N TYR A 342 -3.34 12.91 -65.83
CA TYR A 342 -3.21 11.86 -66.85
C TYR A 342 -4.47 11.71 -67.72
N ILE A 343 -5.67 11.85 -67.15
CA ILE A 343 -6.93 11.79 -67.91
C ILE A 343 -7.00 12.94 -68.93
N LYS A 344 -6.63 14.15 -68.51
CA LYS A 344 -6.62 15.32 -69.42
C LYS A 344 -5.67 15.16 -70.60
N LEU A 345 -4.52 14.52 -70.40
CA LEU A 345 -3.54 14.25 -71.47
C LEU A 345 -3.97 13.15 -72.45
N LEU A 346 -5.00 12.38 -72.15
CA LEU A 346 -5.52 11.31 -73.01
C LEU A 346 -6.76 11.74 -73.82
N GLU A 347 -7.37 12.86 -73.49
CA GLU A 347 -8.51 13.46 -74.21
C GLU A 347 -8.07 14.48 -75.28
N GLU A 348 -6.81 14.95 -75.22
CA GLU A 348 -6.11 15.62 -76.33
C GLU A 348 -5.44 14.59 -77.24
#